data_AF-A0A7X1CPL8-F1
#
_entry.id   AF-A0A7X1CPL8-F1
#
_cell.length_a   1.000
_cell.length_b   1.000
_cell.length_c   1.000
_cell.angle_alpha   90.00
_cell.angle_beta   90.00
_cell.angle_gamma   90.00
#
_symmetry.space_group_name_H-M   'P 1'
#
loop_
_entity.id
_entity.type
_entity.pdbx_description
1 polymer ?
#
loop_
_entity_poly.entity_id
_entity_poly.type
_entity_poly.pdbx_seq_one_letter_code
_entity_poly.pdbx_strand_id
1 'polypeptide(L)'
;MEKEKALLEEKLERALQKRRNLEDIQIGLIELNREKAQILMNFSDAWQGNQAYTTIGQLQDEMEAEWRETRKNANTLEDQLVEEQRQIRNQLELLEENKANGAY
;
A
#
# COMPACT_ATOMS: atom_id res chain seq x y z
N MET A 1 -30.10 5.56 13.62
CA MET A 1 -29.37 4.36 14.10
C MET A 1 -29.19 3.27 13.04
N GLU A 2 -30.22 2.56 12.55
CA GLU A 2 -29.99 1.45 11.58
C GLU A 2 -29.35 1.89 10.26
N LYS A 3 -29.82 3.00 9.67
CA LYS A 3 -29.22 3.55 8.44
C LYS A 3 -27.77 4.01 8.63
N GLU A 4 -27.44 4.45 9.83
CA GLU A 4 -26.10 4.96 10.17
C GLU A 4 -25.12 3.80 10.40
N LYS A 5 -25.57 2.75 11.08
CA LYS A 5 -24.83 1.49 11.20
C LYS A 5 -24.56 0.87 9.82
N ALA A 6 -25.56 0.77 8.96
CA ALA A 6 -25.39 0.25 7.60
C ALA A 6 -24.37 1.05 6.77
N LEU A 7 -24.35 2.38 6.92
CA LEU A 7 -23.39 3.25 6.24
C LEU A 7 -21.96 3.07 6.78
N LEU A 8 -21.79 2.80 8.07
CA LEU A 8 -20.48 2.49 8.66
C LEU A 8 -19.99 1.09 8.27
N GLU A 9 -20.87 0.10 8.20
CA GLU A 9 -20.56 -1.23 7.69
C GLU A 9 -20.12 -1.18 6.22
N GLU A 10 -20.81 -0.39 5.39
CA GLU A 10 -20.39 -0.17 4.00
C GLU A 10 -19.01 0.51 3.91
N LYS A 11 -18.75 1.52 4.75
CA LYS A 11 -17.44 2.17 4.83
C LYS A 11 -16.35 1.18 5.26
N LEU A 12 -16.64 0.31 6.21
CA LEU A 12 -15.71 -0.73 6.67
C LEU A 12 -15.37 -1.69 5.55
N GLU A 13 -16.38 -2.17 4.80
CA GLU A 13 -16.14 -3.08 3.66
C GLU A 13 -15.31 -2.40 2.57
N ARG A 14 -15.59 -1.12 2.28
CA ARG A 14 -14.76 -0.35 1.34
C ARG A 14 -13.32 -0.21 1.83
N ALA A 15 -13.09 0.05 3.12
CA ALA A 15 -11.75 0.13 3.70
C ALA A 15 -11.02 -1.23 3.65
N LEU A 16 -11.73 -2.34 3.85
CA LEU A 16 -11.19 -3.69 3.68
C LEU A 16 -10.81 -3.97 2.23
N GLN A 17 -11.64 -3.56 1.26
CA GLN A 17 -11.32 -3.72 -0.15
C GLN A 17 -10.10 -2.89 -0.56
N LYS A 18 -9.98 -1.64 -0.11
CA LYS A 18 -8.79 -0.82 -0.34
C LYS A 18 -7.53 -1.50 0.19
N ARG A 19 -7.61 -2.13 1.37
CA ARG A 19 -6.50 -2.86 1.96
C ARG A 19 -6.10 -4.08 1.11
N ARG A 20 -7.07 -4.90 0.66
CA ARG A 20 -6.80 -6.02 -0.27
C ARG A 20 -6.08 -5.54 -1.54
N ASN A 21 -6.57 -4.45 -2.13
CA ASN A 21 -5.94 -3.87 -3.32
C ASN A 21 -4.52 -3.36 -3.04
N LEU A 22 -4.26 -2.82 -1.83
CA LEU A 22 -2.94 -2.37 -1.43
C LEU A 22 -1.97 -3.55 -1.24
N GLU A 23 -2.44 -4.66 -0.65
CA GLU A 23 -1.68 -5.90 -0.54
C GLU A 23 -1.28 -6.41 -1.93
N ASP A 24 -2.19 -6.41 -2.91
CA ASP A 24 -1.90 -6.79 -4.30
C ASP A 24 -0.84 -5.87 -4.94
N ILE A 25 -0.94 -4.55 -4.72
CA ILE A 25 0.05 -3.57 -5.21
C ILE A 25 1.43 -3.83 -4.56
N GLN A 26 1.48 -4.09 -3.26
CA GLN A 26 2.74 -4.39 -2.56
C GLN A 26 3.40 -5.66 -3.09
N ILE A 27 2.62 -6.70 -3.40
CA ILE A 27 3.12 -7.93 -4.03
C ILE A 27 3.68 -7.61 -5.42
N GLY A 28 2.92 -6.90 -6.26
CA GLY A 28 3.35 -6.54 -7.62
C GLY A 28 4.60 -5.66 -7.62
N LEU A 29 4.74 -4.78 -6.64
CA LEU A 29 5.96 -4.01 -6.41
C LEU A 29 7.15 -4.96 -6.15
N ILE A 30 7.02 -5.92 -5.24
CA ILE A 30 8.10 -6.87 -4.92
C ILE A 30 8.53 -7.65 -6.16
N GLU A 31 7.58 -8.08 -6.98
CA GLU A 31 7.84 -8.78 -8.24
C GLU A 31 8.57 -7.89 -9.24
N LEU A 32 8.11 -6.66 -9.45
CA LEU A 32 8.79 -5.68 -10.31
C LEU A 32 10.23 -5.43 -9.89
N ASN A 33 10.51 -5.34 -8.59
CA ASN A 33 11.87 -5.12 -8.11
C ASN A 33 12.77 -6.37 -8.33
N ARG A 34 12.20 -7.58 -8.30
CA ARG A 34 12.92 -8.81 -8.66
C ARG A 34 13.21 -8.85 -10.16
N GLU A 35 12.23 -8.52 -10.99
CA GLU A 35 12.40 -8.44 -12.45
C GLU A 35 13.46 -7.40 -12.83
N LYS A 36 13.43 -6.22 -12.19
CA LYS A 36 14.49 -5.20 -12.30
C LYS A 36 15.87 -5.80 -12.04
N ALA A 37 16.04 -6.47 -10.89
CA ALA A 37 17.33 -7.07 -10.52
C ALA A 37 17.79 -8.11 -11.54
N GLN A 38 16.87 -8.94 -12.05
CA GLN A 38 17.17 -9.94 -13.07
C GLN A 38 17.61 -9.30 -14.40
N ILE A 39 16.92 -8.25 -14.85
CA ILE A 39 17.29 -7.48 -16.04
C ILE A 39 18.69 -6.90 -15.88
N LEU A 40 18.95 -6.19 -14.78
CA LEU A 40 20.26 -5.58 -14.52
C LEU A 40 21.39 -6.61 -14.50
N MET A 41 21.14 -7.79 -13.90
CA MET A 41 22.11 -8.89 -13.91
C MET A 41 22.37 -9.42 -15.32
N ASN A 42 21.33 -9.64 -16.12
CA ASN A 42 21.46 -10.18 -17.47
C ASN A 42 22.17 -9.22 -18.44
N PHE A 43 21.99 -7.90 -18.26
CA PHE A 43 22.60 -6.89 -19.13
C PHE A 43 23.96 -6.37 -18.63
N SER A 44 24.34 -6.65 -17.38
CA SER A 44 25.68 -6.37 -16.82
C SER A 44 26.79 -6.91 -17.73
N ASP A 45 26.62 -8.15 -18.22
CA ASP A 45 27.63 -8.80 -19.08
C ASP A 45 27.64 -8.23 -20.50
N ALA A 46 26.51 -7.75 -21.00
CA ALA A 46 26.36 -7.17 -22.33
C ALA A 46 26.93 -5.74 -22.44
N TRP A 47 27.16 -5.08 -21.30
CA TRP A 47 27.43 -3.65 -21.21
C TRP A 47 28.86 -3.32 -20.76
N GLN A 48 29.81 -4.23 -20.99
CA GLN A 48 31.22 -4.03 -20.64
C GLN A 48 31.86 -2.86 -21.45
N GLY A 49 31.76 -1.65 -20.89
CA GLY A 49 32.37 -0.42 -21.41
C GLY A 49 32.16 0.77 -20.46
N ASN A 50 33.15 1.68 -20.36
CA ASN A 50 33.17 2.76 -19.35
C ASN A 50 31.92 3.69 -19.38
N GLN A 51 31.44 4.04 -20.58
CA GLN A 51 30.24 4.87 -20.73
C GLN A 51 28.96 4.13 -20.31
N ALA A 52 28.83 2.87 -20.72
CA ALA A 52 27.68 2.05 -20.33
C ALA A 52 27.65 1.87 -18.81
N TYR A 53 28.77 1.54 -18.17
CA TYR A 53 28.86 1.38 -16.71
C TYR A 53 28.38 2.63 -15.94
N THR A 54 28.68 3.83 -16.45
CA THR A 54 28.28 5.10 -15.81
C THR A 54 26.78 5.35 -15.95
N THR A 55 26.23 5.21 -17.16
CA THR A 55 24.80 5.41 -17.42
C THR A 55 23.93 4.37 -16.72
N ILE A 56 24.38 3.11 -16.67
CA ILE A 56 23.66 2.03 -15.97
C ILE A 56 23.67 2.27 -14.46
N GLY A 57 24.81 2.67 -13.89
CA GLY A 57 24.88 2.99 -12.46
C GLY A 57 23.91 4.09 -12.08
N GLN A 58 23.83 5.16 -12.88
CA GLN A 58 22.87 6.26 -12.66
C GLN A 58 21.42 5.77 -12.75
N LEU A 59 21.08 4.99 -13.77
CA LEU A 59 19.73 4.41 -13.92
C LEU A 59 19.38 3.48 -12.75
N GLN A 60 20.34 2.67 -12.27
CA GLN A 60 20.15 1.82 -11.11
C GLN A 60 19.84 2.63 -9.85
N ASP A 61 20.58 3.71 -9.62
CA ASP A 61 20.39 4.61 -8.48
C ASP A 61 19.02 5.32 -8.54
N GLU A 62 18.63 5.82 -9.71
CA GLU A 62 17.32 6.45 -9.95
C GLU A 62 16.17 5.45 -9.69
N MET A 63 16.24 4.27 -10.30
CA MET A 63 15.24 3.22 -10.09
C MET A 63 15.16 2.76 -8.63
N GLU A 64 16.28 2.74 -7.92
CA GLU A 64 16.32 2.40 -6.50
C GLU A 64 15.72 3.52 -5.62
N ALA A 65 15.92 4.78 -5.98
CA ALA A 65 15.30 5.91 -5.31
C ALA A 65 13.77 5.89 -5.48
N GLU A 66 13.29 5.74 -6.72
CA GLU A 66 11.85 5.63 -7.03
C GLU A 66 11.21 4.44 -6.33
N TRP A 67 11.92 3.29 -6.29
CA TRP A 67 11.47 2.10 -5.57
C TRP A 67 11.28 2.36 -4.08
N ARG A 68 12.26 2.99 -3.43
CA ARG A 68 12.18 3.31 -1.99
C ARG A 68 11.06 4.29 -1.68
N GLU A 69 10.89 5.31 -2.52
CA GLU A 69 9.81 6.28 -2.39
C GLU A 69 8.44 5.61 -2.54
N THR A 70 8.26 4.80 -3.58
CA THR A 70 7.01 4.08 -3.85
C THR A 70 6.67 3.13 -2.69
N ARG A 71 7.66 2.40 -2.18
CA ARG A 71 7.47 1.52 -1.01
C ARG A 71 7.10 2.30 0.25
N LYS A 72 7.72 3.46 0.49
CA LYS A 72 7.37 4.33 1.61
C LYS A 72 5.92 4.83 1.52
N ASN A 73 5.49 5.21 0.32
CA ASN A 73 4.13 5.65 0.07
C ASN A 73 3.11 4.51 0.29
N ALA A 74 3.42 3.30 -0.17
CA ALA A 74 2.58 2.12 0.07
C ALA A 74 2.42 1.83 1.58
N ASN A 75 3.51 1.89 2.35
CA ASN A 75 3.44 1.71 3.80
C ASN A 75 2.61 2.80 4.49
N THR A 76 2.74 4.05 4.04
CA THR A 76 1.96 5.18 4.60
C THR A 76 0.46 5.00 4.34
N LEU A 77 0.09 4.49 3.16
CA LEU A 77 -1.30 4.17 2.84
C LEU A 77 -1.82 3.01 3.70
N GLU A 78 -0.98 2.03 4.01
CA GLU A 78 -1.34 0.91 4.90
C GLU A 78 -1.66 1.44 6.31
N ASP A 79 -0.79 2.27 6.87
CA ASP A 79 -0.99 2.90 8.19
C ASP A 79 -2.31 3.71 8.22
N GLN A 80 -2.58 4.48 7.18
CA GLN A 80 -3.82 5.26 7.05
C GLN A 80 -5.07 4.36 7.00
N LEU A 81 -5.02 3.24 6.26
CA LEU A 81 -6.13 2.30 6.20
C LEU A 81 -6.37 1.57 7.52
N VAL A 82 -5.30 1.22 8.25
CA VAL A 82 -5.40 0.62 9.58
C VAL A 82 -6.10 1.58 10.55
N GLU A 83 -5.72 2.85 10.54
CA GLU A 83 -6.34 3.86 11.39
C GLU A 83 -7.78 4.18 10.96
N GLU A 84 -8.09 4.26 9.66
CA GLU A 84 -9.45 4.41 9.13
C GLU A 84 -10.35 3.26 9.64
N GLN A 85 -9.89 2.01 9.53
CA GLN A 85 -10.63 0.84 10.02
C GLN A 85 -10.85 0.89 11.54
N ARG A 86 -9.84 1.30 12.30
CA ARG A 86 -9.95 1.43 13.77
C ARG A 86 -11.01 2.46 14.15
N GLN A 87 -11.01 3.63 13.50
CA GLN A 87 -11.98 4.68 13.77
C GLN A 87 -13.41 4.25 13.46
N ILE A 88 -13.61 3.55 12.33
CA ILE A 88 -14.93 3.02 11.96
C ILE A 88 -15.41 1.99 12.98
N ARG A 89 -14.55 1.10 13.46
CA ARG A 89 -14.89 0.12 14.51
C ARG A 89 -15.30 0.79 15.82
N ASN A 90 -14.53 1.77 16.28
CA ASN A 90 -14.88 2.52 17.49
C ASN A 90 -16.24 3.23 17.35
N GLN A 91 -16.54 3.78 16.16
CA GLN A 91 -17.84 4.40 15.90
C GLN A 91 -19.00 3.40 15.92
N LEU A 92 -18.77 2.19 15.38
CA LEU A 92 -19.75 1.10 15.44
C LEU A 92 -20.01 0.66 16.90
N GLU A 93 -18.96 0.50 17.71
CA GLU A 93 -19.07 0.15 19.13
C GLU A 93 -19.86 1.21 19.91
N LEU A 94 -19.54 2.50 19.72
CA LEU A 94 -20.27 3.60 20.35
C LEU A 94 -21.76 3.62 19.96
N LEU A 95 -22.08 3.34 18.70
CA LEU A 95 -23.48 3.25 18.26
C LEU A 95 -24.21 2.05 18.89
N GLU A 96 -23.53 0.92 19.08
CA GLU A 96 -24.09 -0.24 19.76
C GLU A 96 -24.32 0.01 21.24
N GLU A 97 -23.38 0.66 21.92
CA GLU A 97 -23.50 1.07 23.33
C GLU A 97 -24.65 2.07 23.52
N ASN A 98 -24.77 3.07 22.65
CA ASN A 98 -25.85 4.06 22.71
C ASN A 98 -27.23 3.41 22.48
N LYS A 99 -27.31 2.43 21.58
CA LYS A 99 -28.53 1.65 21.35
C LYS A 99 -28.87 0.76 22.56
N ALA A 100 -27.86 0.15 23.19
CA ALA A 100 -28.04 -0.70 24.37
C ALA A 100 -28.44 0.09 25.62
N ASN A 101 -27.94 1.32 25.77
CA ASN A 101 -28.22 2.21 26.91
C ASN A 101 -29.53 3.01 26.77
N GLY A 102 -30.31 2.80 25.70
CA GLY A 102 -31.64 3.40 25.54
C GLY A 102 -31.64 4.92 25.34
N ALA A 103 -30.52 5.49 24.87
CA ALA A 103 -30.47 6.90 24.46
C ALA A 103 -31.19 7.03 23.10
N TYR A 104 -32.45 7.47 23.15
CA TYR A 104 -33.27 7.81 21.98
C TYR A 104 -32.74 9.06 21.26
#